data_AF-A0A2S1YQX6-F1
#
_entry.id   AF-A0A2S1YQX6-F1
#
_cell.length_a   1.000
_cell.length_b   1.000
_cell.length_c   1.000
_cell.angle_alpha   90.00
_cell.angle_beta   90.00
_cell.angle_gamma   90.00
#
_symmetry.space_group_name_H-M   'P 1'
#
loop_
_entity.id
_entity.type
_entity.pdbx_description
1 polymer ?
#
loop_
_entity_poly.entity_id
_entity_poly.type
_entity_poly.pdbx_seq_one_letter_code
_entity_poly.pdbx_strand_id
1 'polypeptide(L)'
;MEIVTQIIWLFVLAVPIACISWTVTHEEIFREPHEFCVRRSKNDRYLMSRKFFYLLTCEYCFSHYVTIAFLILCDYKLLLIDWRGYILAGFSLVFVANVYMSLFALLRQAIKKEKVEIEKIESETETEK
;
A
#
# COMPACT_ATOMS: atom_id res chain seq x y z
N MET A 1 -1.63 -22.60 -16.61
CA MET A 1 -0.83 -22.39 -15.38
C MET A 1 -1.39 -23.29 -14.31
N GLU A 2 -0.57 -24.14 -13.68
CA GLU A 2 -1.02 -24.96 -12.55
C GLU A 2 -1.49 -24.09 -11.38
N ILE A 3 -2.40 -24.61 -10.56
CA ILE A 3 -2.95 -23.88 -9.41
C ILE A 3 -1.84 -23.41 -8.46
N VAL A 4 -0.82 -24.24 -8.22
CA VAL A 4 0.31 -23.90 -7.36
C VAL A 4 1.05 -22.68 -7.92
N THR A 5 1.31 -22.63 -9.22
CA THR A 5 1.93 -21.48 -9.87
C THR A 5 1.05 -20.24 -9.76
N GLN A 6 -0.27 -20.36 -9.91
CA GLN A 6 -1.20 -19.22 -9.73
C GLN A 6 -1.10 -18.65 -8.31
N ILE A 7 -1.15 -19.51 -7.30
CA ILE A 7 -1.05 -19.06 -5.90
C ILE A 7 0.32 -18.45 -5.61
N ILE A 8 1.42 -18.99 -6.13
CA ILE A 8 2.75 -18.38 -5.98
C ILE A 8 2.77 -16.99 -6.63
N TRP A 9 2.24 -16.86 -7.85
CA TRP A 9 2.15 -15.59 -8.55
C TRP A 9 1.30 -14.57 -7.79
N LEU A 10 0.21 -14.98 -7.14
CA LEU A 10 -0.61 -14.11 -6.30
C LEU A 10 0.25 -13.41 -5.23
N PHE A 11 1.03 -14.18 -4.47
CA PHE A 11 1.87 -13.63 -3.41
C PHE A 11 3.04 -12.83 -3.98
N VAL A 12 3.71 -13.32 -5.02
CA VAL A 12 4.86 -12.64 -5.64
C VAL A 12 4.46 -11.32 -6.29
N LEU A 13 3.34 -11.25 -7.01
CA LEU A 13 2.84 -10.01 -7.61
C LEU A 13 2.31 -9.01 -6.57
N ALA A 14 1.79 -9.48 -5.44
CA ALA A 14 1.34 -8.59 -4.39
C ALA A 14 2.50 -7.80 -3.73
N VAL A 15 3.74 -8.31 -3.76
CA VAL A 15 4.93 -7.63 -3.21
C VAL A 15 5.22 -6.29 -3.92
N PRO A 16 5.42 -6.23 -5.25
CA PRO A 16 5.67 -4.96 -5.93
C PRO A 16 4.44 -4.04 -5.85
N ILE A 17 3.21 -4.57 -5.85
CA ILE A 17 1.99 -3.78 -5.67
C ILE A 17 2.01 -3.07 -4.31
N ALA A 18 2.33 -3.80 -3.24
CA ALA A 18 2.46 -3.25 -1.89
C ALA A 18 3.59 -2.22 -1.79
N CYS A 19 4.76 -2.53 -2.35
CA CYS A 19 5.92 -1.65 -2.33
C CYS A 19 5.63 -0.31 -3.03
N ILE A 20 5.13 -0.34 -4.27
CA ILE A 20 4.80 0.88 -5.03
C ILE A 20 3.71 1.68 -4.31
N SER A 21 2.67 1.00 -3.80
CA SER A 21 1.56 1.68 -3.12
C SER A 21 2.01 2.35 -1.83
N TRP A 22 2.83 1.66 -1.04
CA TRP A 22 3.41 2.22 0.18
C TRP A 22 4.33 3.40 -0.14
N THR A 23 5.27 3.25 -1.06
CA THR A 23 6.23 4.31 -1.41
C THR A 23 5.53 5.58 -1.87
N VAL A 24 4.53 5.48 -2.75
CA VAL A 24 3.81 6.66 -3.25
C VAL A 24 2.98 7.34 -2.14
N THR A 25 2.46 6.57 -1.19
CA THR A 25 1.54 7.12 -0.16
C THR A 25 2.21 7.52 1.15
N HIS A 26 3.36 6.94 1.49
CA HIS A 26 4.01 7.11 2.80
C HIS A 26 5.42 7.70 2.74
N GLU A 27 6.09 7.69 1.58
CA GLU A 27 7.46 8.19 1.49
C GLU A 27 7.49 9.73 1.39
N GLU A 28 8.40 10.37 2.12
CA GLU A 28 8.47 11.84 2.22
C GLU A 28 8.75 12.52 0.89
N ILE A 29 9.40 11.82 -0.05
CA ILE A 29 9.66 12.29 -1.42
C ILE A 29 8.35 12.67 -2.13
N PHE A 30 7.24 11.99 -1.83
CA PHE A 30 5.93 12.24 -2.42
C PHE A 30 5.04 13.12 -1.53
N ARG A 31 5.59 13.75 -0.48
CA ARG A 31 4.79 14.53 0.47
C ARG A 31 4.14 15.76 -0.16
N GLU A 32 4.86 16.53 -0.95
CA GLU A 32 4.28 17.70 -1.65
C GLU A 32 3.10 17.32 -2.58
N PRO A 33 3.24 16.34 -3.50
CA PRO A 33 2.13 15.93 -4.35
C PRO A 33 1.00 15.26 -3.55
N HIS A 34 1.31 14.52 -2.49
CA HIS A 34 0.32 13.94 -1.59
C HIS A 34 -0.48 15.02 -0.86
N GLU A 35 0.18 15.98 -0.23
CA GLU A 35 -0.48 17.10 0.46
C GLU A 35 -1.31 17.95 -0.51
N PHE A 36 -0.86 18.14 -1.75
CA PHE A 36 -1.65 18.76 -2.80
C PHE A 36 -2.93 17.98 -3.08
N CYS A 37 -2.84 16.64 -3.22
CA CYS A 37 -4.00 15.78 -3.39
C CYS A 37 -4.93 15.81 -2.18
N VAL A 38 -4.41 15.82 -0.95
CA VAL A 38 -5.20 15.93 0.29
C VAL A 38 -5.93 17.28 0.36
N ARG A 39 -5.26 18.38 0.01
CA ARG A 39 -5.92 19.70 -0.03
C ARG A 39 -7.05 19.71 -1.05
N ARG A 40 -6.82 19.14 -2.24
CA ARG A 40 -7.86 19.08 -3.28
C ARG A 40 -9.00 18.13 -2.90
N SER A 41 -8.72 16.99 -2.29
CA SER A 41 -9.76 16.04 -1.86
C SER A 41 -10.74 16.65 -0.84
N LYS A 42 -10.27 17.60 -0.02
CA LYS A 42 -11.10 18.30 0.97
C LYS A 42 -11.79 19.55 0.41
N ASN A 43 -11.10 20.33 -0.42
CA ASN A 43 -11.53 21.70 -0.77
C ASN A 43 -12.08 21.85 -2.19
N ASP A 44 -12.09 20.81 -3.03
CA ASP A 44 -12.57 20.97 -4.40
C ASP A 44 -14.10 21.15 -4.49
N ARG A 45 -14.52 21.83 -5.56
CA ARG A 45 -15.92 22.22 -5.75
C ARG A 45 -16.82 21.03 -6.14
N TYR A 46 -16.24 20.02 -6.80
CA TYR A 46 -16.95 18.86 -7.33
C TYR A 46 -16.67 17.59 -6.54
N LEU A 47 -17.72 16.83 -6.20
CA LEU A 47 -17.61 15.57 -5.46
C LEU A 47 -16.73 14.53 -6.16
N MET A 48 -16.76 14.46 -7.50
CA MET A 48 -15.92 13.52 -8.26
C MET A 48 -14.44 13.84 -8.16
N SER A 49 -14.07 15.13 -8.24
CA SER A 49 -12.68 15.56 -8.05
C SER A 49 -12.21 15.21 -6.64
N ARG A 50 -13.04 15.49 -5.63
CA ARG A 50 -12.73 15.16 -4.23
C ARG A 50 -12.44 13.67 -4.03
N LYS A 51 -13.27 12.80 -4.60
CA LYS A 51 -13.08 11.34 -4.54
C LYS A 51 -11.83 10.88 -5.30
N PHE A 52 -11.60 11.41 -6.51
CA PHE A 52 -10.42 11.06 -7.30
C PHE A 52 -9.12 11.36 -6.54
N PHE A 53 -8.98 12.57 -6.02
CA PHE A 53 -7.80 12.93 -5.23
C PHE A 53 -7.71 12.17 -3.91
N TYR A 54 -8.84 11.81 -3.29
CA TYR A 54 -8.83 10.95 -2.10
C TYR A 54 -8.28 9.55 -2.40
N LEU A 55 -8.66 8.95 -3.54
CA LEU A 55 -8.19 7.62 -3.95
C LEU A 55 -6.67 7.56 -4.14
N LEU A 56 -6.04 8.68 -4.50
CA LEU A 56 -4.58 8.79 -4.63
C LEU A 56 -3.85 8.97 -3.29
N THR A 57 -4.57 9.30 -2.22
CA THR A 57 -3.98 9.56 -0.89
C THR A 57 -4.02 8.35 0.05
N CYS A 58 -4.82 7.34 -0.28
CA CYS A 58 -4.99 6.14 0.54
C CYS A 58 -4.27 4.95 -0.11
N GLU A 59 -3.42 4.25 0.66
CA GLU A 59 -2.65 3.10 0.19
C GLU A 59 -3.54 1.96 -0.35
N TYR A 60 -4.66 1.68 0.33
CA TYR A 60 -5.63 0.67 -0.09
C TYR A 60 -6.24 1.04 -1.44
N CYS A 61 -6.70 2.28 -1.59
CA CYS A 61 -7.30 2.75 -2.83
C CYS A 61 -6.29 2.77 -3.98
N PHE A 62 -5.09 3.30 -3.73
CA PHE A 62 -4.04 3.38 -4.73
C PHE A 62 -3.58 1.99 -5.20
N SER A 63 -3.55 1.00 -4.30
CA SER A 63 -3.20 -0.39 -4.64
C SER A 63 -4.12 -1.02 -5.70
N HIS A 64 -5.36 -0.54 -5.86
CA HIS A 64 -6.24 -1.00 -6.94
C HIS A 64 -5.71 -0.57 -8.31
N TYR A 65 -5.25 0.67 -8.44
CA TYR A 65 -4.69 1.18 -9.69
C TYR A 65 -3.41 0.44 -10.06
N VAL A 66 -2.53 0.24 -9.08
CA VAL A 66 -1.30 -0.53 -9.28
C VAL A 66 -1.64 -1.98 -9.66
N THR A 67 -2.60 -2.61 -8.98
CA THR A 67 -3.05 -3.97 -9.32
C THR A 67 -3.59 -4.05 -10.75
N ILE A 68 -4.43 -3.11 -11.18
CA ILE A 68 -4.95 -3.08 -12.56
C ILE A 68 -3.81 -2.98 -13.57
N ALA A 69 -2.82 -2.12 -13.31
CA ALA A 69 -1.64 -2.00 -14.16
C ALA A 69 -0.87 -3.33 -14.28
N PHE A 70 -0.65 -4.02 -13.16
CA PHE A 70 0.04 -5.33 -13.16
C PHE A 70 -0.80 -6.45 -13.80
N LEU A 71 -2.12 -6.45 -13.64
CA LEU A 71 -3.00 -7.41 -14.32
C LEU A 71 -2.92 -7.27 -15.85
N ILE A 72 -2.89 -6.03 -16.35
CA ILE A 72 -2.74 -5.74 -17.78
C ILE A 72 -1.33 -6.12 -18.25
N LEU A 73 -0.30 -5.83 -17.47
CA LEU A 73 1.11 -6.10 -17.82
C LEU A 73 1.44 -7.60 -17.83
N CYS A 74 0.92 -8.35 -16.86
CA CYS A 74 1.27 -9.76 -16.64
C CYS A 74 0.25 -10.75 -17.21
N ASP A 75 -0.88 -10.27 -17.74
CA ASP A 75 -2.04 -11.09 -18.16
C ASP A 75 -2.50 -12.11 -17.10
N TYR A 76 -2.30 -11.78 -15.82
CA TYR A 76 -2.50 -12.72 -14.72
C TYR A 76 -3.98 -12.97 -14.44
N LYS A 77 -4.38 -14.24 -14.39
CA LYS A 77 -5.74 -14.70 -14.06
C LYS A 77 -5.68 -15.72 -12.92
N LEU A 78 -6.64 -15.65 -12.01
CA LEU A 78 -6.71 -16.52 -10.83
C LEU A 78 -7.94 -17.44 -10.91
N LEU A 79 -7.75 -18.74 -10.72
CA LEU A 79 -8.74 -19.84 -10.72
C LEU A 79 -9.47 -20.08 -12.04
N LEU A 80 -9.92 -19.01 -12.70
CA LEU A 80 -10.69 -19.04 -13.94
C LEU A 80 -9.83 -18.51 -15.09
N ILE A 81 -9.97 -19.12 -16.26
CA ILE A 81 -9.16 -18.81 -17.45
C ILE A 81 -9.77 -17.65 -18.26
N ASP A 82 -11.05 -17.37 -18.06
CA ASP A 82 -11.77 -16.29 -18.72
C ASP A 82 -11.68 -14.97 -17.95
N TRP A 83 -12.36 -13.94 -18.43
CA TRP A 83 -12.29 -12.58 -17.87
C TRP A 83 -12.64 -12.50 -16.37
N ARG A 84 -13.46 -13.43 -15.88
CA ARG A 84 -13.79 -13.58 -14.45
C ARG A 84 -12.55 -13.81 -13.58
N GLY A 85 -11.52 -14.45 -14.14
CA GLY A 85 -10.24 -14.68 -13.47
C GLY A 85 -9.50 -13.39 -13.14
N TYR A 86 -9.66 -12.31 -13.92
CA TYR A 86 -9.08 -11.00 -13.57
C TYR A 86 -9.79 -10.35 -12.39
N ILE A 87 -11.10 -10.55 -12.25
CA ILE A 87 -11.85 -10.02 -11.11
C ILE A 87 -11.38 -10.68 -9.83
N LEU A 88 -11.28 -12.01 -9.83
CA LEU A 88 -10.76 -12.78 -8.71
C LEU A 88 -9.32 -12.37 -8.39
N ALA A 89 -8.45 -12.34 -9.41
CA ALA A 89 -7.07 -11.92 -9.25
C ALA A 89 -6.94 -10.50 -8.68
N GLY A 90 -7.73 -9.55 -9.17
CA GLY A 90 -7.71 -8.16 -8.74
C GLY A 90 -8.00 -8.01 -7.24
N PHE A 91 -9.13 -8.53 -6.78
CA PHE A 91 -9.48 -8.44 -5.35
C PHE A 91 -8.49 -9.21 -4.47
N SER A 92 -8.03 -10.39 -4.90
CA SER A 92 -7.05 -11.16 -4.14
C SER A 92 -5.69 -10.45 -4.05
N LEU A 93 -5.19 -9.88 -5.15
CA LEU A 93 -3.92 -9.15 -5.18
C LEU A 93 -3.97 -7.91 -4.28
N VAL A 94 -5.05 -7.12 -4.37
CA VAL A 94 -5.26 -5.96 -3.51
C VAL A 94 -5.25 -6.38 -2.04
N PHE A 95 -5.96 -7.45 -1.69
CA PHE A 95 -6.02 -7.93 -0.31
C PHE A 95 -4.63 -8.33 0.21
N VAL A 96 -3.90 -9.18 -0.53
CA VAL A 96 -2.58 -9.63 -0.13
C VAL A 96 -1.58 -8.47 -0.05
N ALA A 97 -1.63 -7.54 -1.00
CA ALA A 97 -0.80 -6.34 -0.97
C ALA A 97 -1.07 -5.48 0.29
N ASN A 98 -2.34 -5.34 0.69
CA ASN A 98 -2.70 -4.61 1.91
C ASN A 98 -2.28 -5.33 3.19
N VAL A 99 -2.29 -6.67 3.21
CA VAL A 99 -1.69 -7.43 4.30
C VAL A 99 -0.19 -7.10 4.40
N TYR A 100 0.53 -7.08 3.28
CA TYR A 100 1.95 -6.72 3.28
C TYR A 100 2.22 -5.30 3.76
N MET A 101 1.44 -4.32 3.28
CA MET A 101 1.55 -2.93 3.75
C MET A 101 1.26 -2.81 5.25
N SER A 102 0.23 -3.49 5.74
CA SER A 102 -0.12 -3.48 7.17
C SER A 102 0.96 -4.10 8.04
N LEU A 103 1.57 -5.21 7.60
CA LEU A 103 2.70 -5.84 8.28
C LEU A 103 3.91 -4.90 8.33
N PHE A 104 4.20 -4.22 7.22
CA PHE A 104 5.29 -3.25 7.17
C PHE A 104 5.04 -2.04 8.10
N ALA A 105 3.79 -1.56 8.16
CA ALA A 105 3.38 -0.51 9.09
C ALA A 105 3.60 -0.91 10.56
N LEU A 106 3.15 -2.10 10.94
CA LEU A 106 3.32 -2.64 12.29
C LEU A 106 4.81 -2.77 12.66
N LEU A 107 5.63 -3.28 11.74
CA LEU A 107 7.07 -3.40 11.95
C LEU A 107 7.72 -2.03 12.18
N ARG A 108 7.38 -1.03 11.36
CA ARG A 108 7.93 0.33 11.49
C ARG A 108 7.48 1.00 12.80
N GLN A 109 6.25 0.77 13.24
CA GLN A 109 5.74 1.25 14.53
C GLN A 109 6.48 0.62 15.71
N ALA A 110 6.71 -0.70 15.67
CA ALA A 110 7.46 -1.41 16.70
C ALA A 110 8.89 -0.86 16.84
N ILE A 111 9.59 -0.70 15.71
CA ILE A 111 10.95 -0.13 15.68
C ILE A 111 10.95 1.29 16.26
N LYS A 112 9.96 2.12 15.90
CA LYS A 112 9.87 3.49 16.42
C LYS A 112 9.64 3.50 17.94
N LYS A 113 8.79 2.61 18.45
CA LYS A 113 8.54 2.47 19.89
C LYS A 113 9.84 2.11 20.63
N GLU A 114 10.56 1.12 20.11
CA GLU A 114 11.82 0.66 20.70
C GLU A 114 12.88 1.79 20.75
N LYS A 115 13.01 2.57 19.67
CA LYS A 115 13.92 3.73 19.65
C LYS A 115 13.58 4.79 20.71
N VAL A 116 12.29 5.14 20.85
CA VAL A 116 11.84 6.14 21.83
C VAL A 116 12.07 5.65 23.26
N GLU A 117 11.90 4.34 23.50
CA GLU A 117 12.16 3.74 24.81
C GLU A 117 13.65 3.79 25.17
N ILE A 118 14.54 3.51 24.21
CA ILE A 118 15.99 3.64 24.39
C ILE A 118 16.40 5.08 24.69
N GLU A 119 15.94 6.06 23.89
CA GLU A 119 16.24 7.49 24.12
C GLU A 119 15.81 7.97 25.50
N LYS A 120 14.65 7.49 25.98
CA LYS A 120 14.14 7.83 27.31
C LYS A 120 15.08 7.31 28.41
N ILE A 121 15.50 6.04 28.32
CA ILE A 121 16.41 5.42 29.29
C ILE A 121 17.76 6.14 29.30
N GLU A 122 18.29 6.50 28.13
CA GLU A 122 19.54 7.27 28.02
C GLU A 122 19.42 8.64 28.70
N SER A 123 18.33 9.38 28.44
CA SER A 123 18.09 10.69 29.05
C SER A 123 17.94 10.65 30.57
N GLU A 124 17.27 9.63 31.12
CA GLU A 124 17.12 9.42 32.57
C GLU A 124 18.49 9.11 33.21
N THR A 125 19.31 8.28 32.55
CA THR A 125 20.66 7.93 33.04
C THR A 125 21.64 9.10 32.99
N GLU A 126 21.46 10.04 32.05
CA GLU A 126 22.25 11.29 32.00
C GLU A 126 21.82 12.31 33.07
N THR A 127 20.55 12.31 33.46
CA THR A 127 20.02 13.27 34.46
C THR A 127 20.34 12.83 35.90
N GLU A 128 20.61 11.55 36.12
CA GLU A 128 21.01 10.99 37.43
C GLU A 128 22.52 11.08 37.72
N LYS A 129 23.35 11.52 36.76
CA LYS A 129 24.81 11.74 36.93
C LYS A 129 25.14 13.18 37.25
#